data_AF-K6DCN4-F1
#
_entry.id   AF-K6DCN4-F1
#
_cell.length_a   1.000
_cell.length_b   1.000
_cell.length_c   1.000
_cell.angle_alpha   90.00
_cell.angle_beta   90.00
_cell.angle_gamma   90.00
#
_symmetry.space_group_name_H-M   'P 1'
#
loop_
_entity.id
_entity.type
_entity.pdbx_description
1 polymer ?
#
loop_
_entity_poly.entity_id
_entity_poly.type
_entity_poly.pdbx_seq_one_letter_code
_entity_poly.pdbx_strand_id
1 'polypeptide(L)' 'MSGEKAIFTTLCIPGGNYPYHQKNIVAKVTDGKETKYFTFGPHCTQRQIMEMIPRLWMDFHFKRRGKSA' A
#
# COMPACT_ATOMS: atom_id res chain seq x y z
N MET A 1 -27.17 3.27 -6.46
CA MET A 1 -26.10 3.87 -5.64
C MET A 1 -24.80 3.16 -5.98
N SER A 2 -23.92 3.81 -6.76
CA SER A 2 -22.60 3.27 -7.05
C SER A 2 -21.80 3.34 -5.75
N GLY A 3 -21.67 2.21 -5.06
CA GLY A 3 -20.95 2.14 -3.79
C GLY A 3 -19.50 2.52 -4.01
N GLU A 4 -19.10 3.68 -3.52
CA GLU A 4 -17.72 4.14 -3.51
C GLU A 4 -16.91 3.08 -2.76
N LYS A 5 -16.08 2.32 -3.49
CA LYS A 5 -15.22 1.31 -2.88
C LYS A 5 -14.09 2.03 -2.14
N ALA A 6 -14.34 2.37 -0.89
CA ALA A 6 -13.32 2.91 -0.01
C ALA A 6 -12.21 1.88 0.20
N ILE A 7 -10.96 2.32 0.07
CA ILE A 7 -9.79 1.54 0.48
C ILE A 7 -9.34 2.01 1.86
N PHE A 8 -8.97 1.07 2.71
CA PHE A 8 -8.43 1.31 4.04
C PHE A 8 -6.95 0.99 4.02
N THR A 9 -6.15 1.93 4.53
CA THR A 9 -4.70 1.80 4.59
C THR A 9 -4.22 1.86 6.03
N THR A 10 -3.42 0.88 6.44
CA THR A 10 -2.69 0.87 7.71
C THR A 10 -1.20 0.85 7.43
N LEU A 11 -0.45 1.78 8.02
CA LEU A 11 1.01 1.84 7.90
C LEU A 11 1.68 1.26 9.13
N CYS A 12 2.57 0.30 8.91
CA CYS A 12 3.47 -0.23 9.92
C CYS A 12 4.82 0.49 9.77
N ILE A 13 5.09 1.44 10.68
CA ILE A 13 6.32 2.24 10.67
C ILE A 13 7.27 1.70 11.74
N PRO A 14 8.50 1.29 11.39
CA PRO A 14 9.50 0.84 12.37
C PRO A 14 9.83 1.94 13.39
N GLY A 15 9.98 1.55 14.66
CA GLY A 15 10.25 2.47 15.76
C GLY A 15 11.58 3.23 15.65
N GLY A 16 11.79 4.20 16.53
CA GLY A 16 12.97 5.07 16.56
C GLY A 16 14.31 4.32 16.55
N ASN A 17 14.39 3.22 17.32
CA ASN A 17 15.59 2.40 17.52
C ASN A 17 15.94 1.49 16.34
N TYR A 18 15.11 1.47 15.28
CA TYR A 18 15.38 0.64 14.11
C TYR A 18 16.47 1.28 13.24
N PRO A 19 17.47 0.55 12.73
CA PRO A 19 18.52 1.13 11.89
C PRO A 19 17.93 1.85 10.67
N TYR A 20 18.24 3.13 10.48
CA TYR A 20 17.61 3.98 9.45
C TYR A 20 17.67 3.35 8.05
N HIS A 21 18.82 2.79 7.67
CA HIS A 21 19.06 2.14 6.37
C HIS A 21 18.26 0.84 6.15
N GLN A 22 17.53 0.35 7.15
CA GLN A 22 16.71 -0.85 7.06
C GLN A 22 15.22 -0.58 7.28
N LYS A 23 14.82 0.67 7.57
CA LYS A 23 13.45 1.06 7.95
C LYS A 23 12.46 0.89 6.80
N ASN A 24 12.12 -0.35 6.45
CA ASN A 24 11.07 -0.61 5.48
C ASN A 24 9.72 -0.32 6.12
N ILE A 25 8.92 0.51 5.47
CA ILE A 25 7.55 0.79 5.89
C ILE A 25 6.63 -0.17 5.13
N VAL A 26 5.76 -0.88 5.84
CA VAL A 26 4.80 -1.78 5.22
C VAL A 26 3.42 -1.13 5.28
N ALA A 27 2.76 -0.99 4.13
CA ALA A 27 1.37 -0.58 4.04
C ALA A 27 0.48 -1.79 3.79
N LYS A 28 -0.48 -2.03 4.69
CA LYS A 28 -1.60 -2.94 4.46
C LYS A 28 -2.74 -2.13 3.85
N VAL A 29 -3.16 -2.49 2.64
CA VAL A 29 -4.27 -1.85 1.92
C VAL A 29 -5.38 -2.88 1.70
N THR A 30 -6.62 -2.53 2.01
CA THR A 30 -7.77 -3.43 1.84
C THR A 30 -9.04 -2.67 1.43
N ASP A 31 -9.87 -3.27 0.57
CA ASP A 31 -11.22 -2.77 0.24
C ASP A 31 -12.33 -3.55 0.98
N GLY A 32 -11.96 -4.31 2.02
CA GLY A 32 -12.85 -5.22 2.74
C GLY A 32 -13.08 -6.58 2.08
N LYS A 33 -12.65 -6.78 0.82
CA LYS A 33 -12.71 -8.08 0.12
C LYS A 33 -11.33 -8.64 -0.15
N GLU A 34 -10.41 -7.79 -0.59
CA GLU A 34 -9.02 -8.15 -0.84
C GLU A 34 -8.10 -7.37 0.09
N THR A 35 -6.97 -7.96 0.44
CA THR A 35 -5.90 -7.30 1.19
C THR A 35 -4.61 -7.44 0.42
N LYS A 36 -3.87 -6.33 0.30
CA LYS A 36 -2.53 -6.31 -0.28
C LYS A 36 -1.55 -5.60 0.64
N TYR A 37 -0.34 -6.12 0.69
CA TYR A 37 0.78 -5.50 1.37
C TYR A 37 1.72 -4.88 0.34
N PHE A 38 2.12 -3.63 0.59
CA PHE A 38 3.15 -2.92 -0.15
C PHE A 38 4.30 -2.58 0.79
N THR A 39 5.53 -2.78 0.33
CA THR A 39 6.74 -2.48 1.11
C THR A 39 7.45 -1.30 0.48
N PHE A 40 7.77 -0.30 1.29
CA PHE A 40 8.47 0.91 0.89
C PHE A 40 9.82 0.96 1.58
N GLY A 41 10.84 1.44 0.85
CA GLY A 41 12.18 1.55 1.37
C GLY A 41 12.33 2.64 2.45
N PRO A 42 13.50 2.70 3.10
CA PRO A 42 13.77 3.59 4.24
C PRO A 42 13.73 5.09 3.92
N HIS A 43 13.81 5.45 2.64
CA HIS A 43 13.80 6.84 2.19
C HIS A 43 12.40 7.36 1.88
N CYS A 44 11.38 6.51 1.93
CA CYS A 44 10.01 6.91 1.67
C CYS A 44 9.39 7.53 2.92
N THR A 45 8.91 8.77 2.79
CA THR A 45 8.13 9.43 3.85
C THR A 45 6.70 8.90 3.87
N GLN A 46 6.04 9.01 5.02
CA GLN A 46 4.61 8.66 5.14
C GLN A 46 3.75 9.37 4.09
N ARG A 47 4.01 10.65 3.81
CA ARG A 47 3.28 11.43 2.80
C ARG A 47 3.43 10.83 1.40
N GLN A 48 4.66 10.56 0.97
CA GLN A 48 4.92 9.95 -0.34
C GLN A 48 4.24 8.59 -0.46
N ILE A 49 4.28 7.77 0.59
CA ILE A 49 3.61 6.46 0.61
C ILE A 49 2.11 6.61 0.38
N MET A 50 1.44 7.52 1.10
CA MET A 50 0.00 7.75 0.96
C MET A 50 -0.37 8.28 -0.43
N GLU A 51 0.47 9.11 -1.05
CA GLU A 51 0.29 9.58 -2.42
C GLU A 51 0.46 8.45 -3.47
N MET A 52 1.31 7.44 -3.19
CA MET A 52 1.56 6.32 -4.09
C MET A 52 0.51 5.20 -4.03
N ILE A 53 -0.10 4.98 -2.86
CA ILE A 53 -0.99 3.84 -2.60
C ILE A 53 -2.18 3.72 -3.57
N PRO A 54 -2.92 4.79 -3.90
CA PRO A 54 -4.04 4.69 -4.84
C PRO A 54 -3.62 4.13 -6.20
N ARG A 55 -2.46 4.57 -6.71
CA ARG A 55 -1.91 4.09 -7.99
C ARG A 55 -1.50 2.62 -7.90
N LEU A 56 -0.76 2.25 -6.85
CA LEU A 56 -0.31 0.87 -6.64
C LEU A 56 -1.48 -0.11 -6.48
N TRP A 57 -2.57 0.33 -5.85
CA TRP A 57 -3.80 -0.45 -5.70
C TRP A 57 -4.49 -0.67 -7.06
N MET A 58 -4.62 0.36 -7.88
CA MET A 58 -5.17 0.24 -9.23
C MET A 58 -4.33 -0.70 -10.09
N ASP A 59 -3.00 -0.56 -10.08
CA ASP A 59 -2.08 -1.42 -10.83
C ASP A 59 -2.20 -2.90 -10.42
N PHE A 60 -2.38 -3.17 -9.13
CA PHE A 60 -2.62 -4.53 -8.62
C PHE A 60 -3.88 -5.15 -9.24
N HIS A 61 -5.00 -4.41 -9.29
CA HIS A 61 -6.23 -4.89 -9.90
C HIS A 61 -6.16 -5.00 -11.43
N PHE A 62 -5.44 -4.10 -12.11
CA PHE A 62 -5.22 -4.19 -13.55
C PHE A 62 -4.39 -5.42 -13.93
N LYS A 63 -3.30 -5.69 -13.19
CA LYS A 63 -2.47 -6.89 -13.41
C LYS A 63 -3.24 -8.19 -13.18
N ARG A 64 -4.23 -8.20 -12.27
CA ARG A 64 -5.12 -9.35 -12.11
C ARG A 64 -6.03 -9.57 -13.31
N ARG A 65 -6.60 -8.50 -13.87
CA ARG A 65 -7.52 -8.60 -15.03
C ARG A 65 -6.81 -9.05 -16.30
N GLY A 66 -5.55 -8.67 -16.49
CA GLY A 66 -4.73 -9.09 -17.65
C GLY A 66 -4.20 -10.52 -17.59
N LYS A 67 -4.33 -11.25 -16.47
CA LYS A 67 -3.90 -12.65 -16.33
C LYS A 67 -5.02 -13.68 -16.55
N SER A 68 -6.21 -13.23 -16.93
CA SER A 68 -7.37 -14.08 -17.22
C SER A 68 -7.81 -14.02 -18.69
N ALA A 69 -6.89 -13.66 -19.59
CA ALA A 69 -7.07 -13.78 -21.04
C ALA A 69 -6.23 -14.93 -21.58
#